data_AF-A0A349FAJ5-F1
#
_entry.id   AF-A0A349FAJ5-F1
#
_cell.length_a   1.000
_cell.length_b   1.000
_cell.length_c   1.000
_cell.angle_alpha   90.00
_cell.angle_beta   90.00
_cell.angle_gamma   90.00
#
_symmetry.space_group_name_H-M   'P 1'
#
loop_
_entity.id
_entity.type
_entity.pdbx_description
1 polymer ?
#
loop_
_entity_poly.entity_id
_entity_poly.type
_entity_poly.pdbx_seq_one_letter_code
_entity_poly.pdbx_strand_id
1 'polypeptide(L)' 'MENKWEEFARNFEDSNNYVVGIKDINRVKQRLEQHSKLGSLLELGCGNGTYTSSLIYAAKSIVATDVS' A
#
# COMPACT_ATOMS: atom_id res chain seq x y z
N MET A 1 20.75 15.88 1.32
CA MET A 1 19.30 15.67 1.21
C MET A 1 18.88 15.06 2.53
N GLU A 2 18.08 15.75 3.33
CA GLU A 2 17.50 15.17 4.55
C GLU A 2 16.42 14.17 4.15
N ASN A 3 16.61 12.90 4.50
CA ASN A 3 15.64 11.83 4.31
C ASN A 3 14.46 12.03 5.27
N LYS A 4 13.52 12.90 4.90
CA LYS A 4 12.25 13.08 5.64
C LYS A 4 11.39 11.81 5.67
N TRP A 5 11.68 10.84 4.80
CA TRP A 5 10.95 9.58 4.69
C TRP A 5 11.16 8.65 5.89
N GLU A 6 12.35 8.63 6.51
CA GLU A 6 12.63 7.73 7.65
C GLU A 6 11.84 8.10 8.92
N GLU A 7 11.62 9.39 9.15
CA GLU A 7 10.84 9.88 10.30
C GLU A 7 9.35 9.63 10.08
N PHE A 8 8.89 9.75 8.83
CA PHE A 8 7.53 9.36 8.44
C PHE A 8 7.33 7.85 8.45
N ALA A 9 8.32 7.03 8.08
CA ALA A 9 8.21 5.57 8.03
C ALA A 9 7.85 4.97 9.40
N ARG A 10 8.40 5.53 10.49
CA ARG A 10 8.12 5.07 11.87
C ARG A 10 6.70 5.34 12.33
N ASN A 11 6.07 6.40 11.83
CA ASN A 11 4.68 6.79 12.14
C ASN A 11 3.79 6.75 10.89
N PHE A 12 4.14 5.95 9.88
CA PHE A 12 3.54 6.05 8.55
C PHE A 12 2.08 5.64 8.59
N GLU A 13 1.77 4.54 9.29
CA GLU A 13 0.40 4.07 9.44
C GLU A 13 -0.47 5.10 10.18
N ASP A 14 0.00 5.65 11.30
CA ASP A 14 -0.75 6.64 12.07
C ASP A 14 -0.91 7.97 11.32
N SER A 15 0.14 8.43 10.64
CA SER A 15 0.12 9.66 9.85
C SER A 15 -0.70 9.51 8.57
N ASN A 16 -0.65 8.35 7.90
CA ASN A 16 -1.43 8.07 6.71
C ASN A 16 -2.91 7.85 7.07
N ASN A 17 -3.20 7.19 8.21
CA ASN A 17 -4.55 7.12 8.79
C ASN A 17 -5.10 8.49 9.17
N TYR A 18 -4.25 9.41 9.64
CA TYR A 18 -4.61 10.78 9.99
C TYR A 18 -4.83 11.69 8.77
N VAL A 19 -3.99 11.58 7.73
CA VAL A 19 -4.03 12.46 6.53
C VAL A 19 -4.98 11.98 5.45
N VAL A 20 -4.98 10.68 5.13
CA VAL A 20 -5.87 10.09 4.10
C VAL A 20 -7.22 9.71 4.70
N GLY A 21 -7.24 9.36 5.99
CA GLY A 21 -8.44 8.85 6.65
C GLY A 21 -8.60 7.35 6.42
N ILE A 22 -8.68 6.60 7.53
CA ILE A 22 -8.86 5.14 7.54
C ILE A 22 -10.03 4.66 6.67
N LYS A 23 -11.08 5.50 6.51
CA LYS A 23 -12.24 5.19 5.66
C LYS A 23 -11.89 5.10 4.19
N ASP A 24 -11.06 5.99 3.67
CA ASP A 24 -10.68 6.00 2.26
C ASP A 24 -9.66 4.90 1.96
N ILE A 25 -8.72 4.65 2.90
CA ILE A 25 -7.83 3.48 2.83
C ILE A 25 -8.66 2.19 2.73
N ASN A 26 -9.65 2.01 3.62
CA ASN A 26 -10.51 0.82 3.60
C ASN A 26 -11.37 0.75 2.34
N ARG A 27 -11.85 1.87 1.81
CA ARG A 27 -12.62 1.91 0.57
C ARG A 27 -11.77 1.44 -0.62
N VAL A 28 -10.51 1.86 -0.69
CA VAL A 28 -9.58 1.38 -1.72
C VAL A 28 -9.30 -0.10 -1.55
N LYS A 29 -9.00 -0.57 -0.33
CA LYS A 29 -8.79 -2.00 -0.04
C LYS A 29 -9.97 -2.86 -0.48
N GLN A 30 -11.19 -2.48 -0.10
CA GLN A 30 -12.42 -3.17 -0.51
C GLN A 30 -12.58 -3.22 -2.03
N ARG A 31 -12.22 -2.16 -2.75
CA ARG A 31 -12.29 -2.14 -4.21
C ARG A 31 -11.23 -3.06 -4.83
N LEU A 32 -10.02 -3.08 -4.28
CA LEU A 32 -8.93 -3.94 -4.73
C LEU A 32 -9.27 -5.43 -4.52
N GLU A 33 -9.89 -5.77 -3.40
CA GLU A 33 -10.32 -7.13 -3.05
C GLU A 33 -11.39 -7.70 -4.01
N GLN A 34 -12.09 -6.85 -4.77
CA GLN A 34 -13.05 -7.30 -5.79
C GLN A 34 -12.37 -7.83 -7.07
N HIS A 35 -11.07 -7.59 -7.22
CA HIS A 35 -10.32 -8.16 -8.33
C HIS A 35 -9.89 -9.60 -8.01
N SER A 36 -9.91 -10.46 -9.02
CA SER A 36 -9.45 -11.85 -8.90
C SER A 36 -8.71 -12.28 -10.16
N LYS A 37 -7.89 -13.34 -10.06
CA LYS A 37 -7.11 -13.92 -11.17
C LYS A 37 -6.22 -12.89 -11.87
N LEU A 38 -5.68 -11.94 -11.11
CA LEU A 38 -4.67 -11.01 -11.58
C LEU A 38 -3.38 -11.77 -11.91
N GLY A 39 -2.69 -11.32 -12.95
CA GLY A 39 -1.42 -11.88 -13.37
C GLY A 39 -0.26 -11.43 -12.49
N SER A 40 0.78 -10.90 -13.12
CA SER A 40 1.90 -10.28 -12.42
C SER A 40 1.59 -8.80 -12.17
N LEU A 41 1.70 -8.37 -10.92
CA LEU A 41 1.35 -7.04 -10.45
C LEU A 41 2.62 -6.28 -10.05
N LEU A 42 2.68 -4.99 -10.40
CA LEU A 42 3.73 -4.06 -9.97
C LEU A 42 3.08 -2.96 -9.13
N GLU A 43 3.48 -2.87 -7.86
CA GLU A 43 3.09 -1.80 -6.95
C GLU A 43 4.25 -0.82 -6.80
N LEU A 44 4.00 0.45 -7.10
CA LEU A 44 4.97 1.53 -7.05
C LEU A 44 4.63 2.46 -5.90
N GLY A 45 5.59 2.71 -5.02
CA GLY A 45 5.35 3.47 -3.79
C GLY A 45 4.55 2.66 -2.77
N CYS A 46 4.95 1.41 -2.50
CA CYS A 46 4.19 0.52 -1.62
C CYS A 46 4.24 0.95 -0.15
N GLY A 47 5.16 1.82 0.23
CA GLY A 47 5.43 2.17 1.63
C GLY A 47 5.58 0.89 2.47
N ASN A 48 4.73 0.75 3.49
CA ASN A 48 4.69 -0.43 4.36
C ASN A 48 3.84 -1.61 3.84
N GLY A 49 3.38 -1.57 2.58
CA GLY A 49 2.58 -2.62 1.97
C GLY A 49 1.09 -2.54 2.29
N THR A 50 0.57 -1.36 2.63
CA THR A 50 -0.83 -1.13 3.01
C THR A 50 -1.81 -1.79 2.04
N TYR A 51 -1.61 -1.64 0.72
CA TYR A 51 -2.51 -2.16 -0.31
C TYR A 51 -2.07 -3.51 -0.89
N THR A 52 -0.78 -3.84 -0.81
CA THR A 52 -0.24 -5.15 -1.20
C THR A 52 -1.06 -6.28 -0.59
N SER A 53 -1.40 -6.15 0.71
CA SER A 53 -2.16 -7.15 1.48
C SER A 53 -3.56 -7.47 0.91
N SER A 54 -4.21 -6.51 0.24
CA SER A 54 -5.52 -6.72 -0.39
C SER A 54 -5.44 -7.47 -1.73
N LEU A 55 -4.23 -7.66 -2.28
CA LEU A 55 -4.02 -8.23 -3.61
C LEU A 55 -3.33 -9.60 -3.61
N ILE A 56 -2.78 -10.07 -2.47
CA ILE A 56 -1.94 -11.28 -2.40
C ILE A 56 -2.66 -12.51 -2.94
N TYR A 57 -3.94 -12.66 -2.62
CA TYR A 57 -4.73 -13.83 -3.02
C TYR A 57 -5.33 -13.69 -4.43
N ALA A 58 -5.36 -12.46 -4.96
CA ALA A 58 -5.88 -12.18 -6.28
C ALA A 58 -4.81 -12.32 -7.37
N ALA A 59 -3.53 -12.11 -7.05
CA ALA A 59 -2.43 -12.05 -8.02
C ALA A 59 -1.58 -13.32 -8.08
N LYS A 60 -1.05 -13.63 -9.27
CA LYS A 60 -0.06 -14.71 -9.45
C LYS A 60 1.30 -14.35 -8.84
N SER A 61 1.71 -13.09 -8.99
CA SER A 61 2.92 -12.56 -8.38
C SER A 61 2.79 -11.05 -8.18
N ILE A 62 3.44 -10.52 -7.15
CA ILE A 62 3.49 -9.08 -6.88
C ILE A 62 4.94 -8.67 -6.69
N VAL A 63 5.36 -7.63 -7.41
CA VAL A 63 6.58 -6.88 -7.15
C VAL A 63 6.15 -5.54 -6.58
N ALA A 64 6.55 -5.26 -5.34
CA ALA A 64 6.25 -4.00 -4.67
C ALA A 64 7.56 -3.26 -4.43
N THR A 65 7.60 -1.97 -4.78
CA THR A 65 8.81 -1.15 -4.72
C THR A 65 8.54 0.18 -4.04
N ASP A 66 9.51 0.65 -3.29
CA ASP A 66 9.51 1.96 -2.67
C ASP A 66 10.94 2.53 -2.69
N VAL A 67 11.07 3.86 -2.66
CA VAL A 67 12.37 4.57 -2.70
C VAL A 67 12.83 4.99 -1.29
N SER A 68 11.96 4.86 -0.29
CA SER A 68 12.15 5.33 1.09
C SER A 68 13.31 4.69 1.86
#